data_AF-A0A2L2YLD0-F1
#
_entry.id   AF-A0A2L2YLD0-F1
#
_cell.length_a   1.000
_cell.length_b   1.000
_cell.length_c   1.000
_cell.angle_alpha   90.00
_cell.angle_beta   90.00
_cell.angle_gamma   90.00
#
_symmetry.space_group_name_H-M   'P 1'
#
loop_
_entity.id
_entity.type
_entity.pdbx_description
1 polymer ?
#
loop_
_entity_poly.entity_id
_entity_poly.type
_entity_poly.pdbx_seq_one_letter_code
_entity_poly.pdbx_strand_id
1 'polypeptide(L)'
;GEAKLYDGKLLGLSSLQRKCNAVVIDFDEVLMISTQFTFKKIHASYNGALLLNDLGPNVTLNARIGISKVSLFLLVPAEGG
;
A
#
# COMPACT_ATOMS: atom_id res chain seq x y z
N GLY A 1 2.56 -14.30 24.21
CA GLY A 1 2.40 -15.26 23.11
C GLY A 1 2.81 -14.56 21.85
N GLU A 2 3.69 -15.17 21.06
CA GLU A 2 4.21 -14.61 19.82
C GLU A 2 3.72 -15.43 18.63
N ALA A 3 3.71 -14.86 17.43
CA ALA A 3 3.37 -15.57 16.21
C ALA A 3 4.28 -15.12 15.08
N LYS A 4 4.78 -16.07 14.29
CA LYS A 4 5.50 -15.78 13.06
C LYS A 4 4.54 -15.90 11.90
N LEU A 5 4.37 -14.82 11.12
CA LEU A 5 3.58 -14.82 9.89
C LEU A 5 4.51 -14.98 8.68
N TYR A 6 4.07 -15.71 7.66
CA TYR A 6 4.81 -15.98 6.42
C TYR A 6 3.85 -16.23 5.25
N ASP A 7 4.39 -16.32 4.03
CA ASP A 7 3.64 -16.47 2.77
C ASP A 7 2.52 -15.44 2.56
N GLY A 8 2.80 -14.19 2.95
CA GLY A 8 1.85 -13.09 2.87
C GLY A 8 1.42 -12.76 1.45
N LYS A 9 0.12 -12.57 1.25
CA LYS A 9 -0.48 -12.09 -0.01
C LYS A 9 -1.36 -10.88 0.25
N LEU A 10 -1.16 -9.84 -0.56
CA LEU A 10 -2.04 -8.68 -0.63
C LEU A 10 -2.87 -8.75 -1.91
N LEU A 11 -4.19 -8.70 -1.75
CA LEU A 11 -5.17 -8.76 -2.82
C LEU A 11 -5.93 -7.45 -2.92
N GLY A 12 -6.40 -7.11 -4.13
CA GLY A 12 -7.16 -5.88 -4.38
C GLY A 12 -6.31 -4.65 -4.67
N LEU A 13 -4.99 -4.80 -4.86
CA LEU A 13 -4.11 -3.71 -5.30
C LEU A 13 -4.52 -3.13 -6.66
N SER A 14 -5.14 -3.94 -7.53
CA SER A 14 -5.73 -3.48 -8.79
C SER A 14 -6.91 -2.51 -8.62
N SER A 15 -7.46 -2.37 -7.41
CA SER A 15 -8.51 -1.38 -7.11
C SER A 15 -7.96 0.02 -6.82
N LEU A 16 -6.66 0.24 -7.03
CA LEU A 16 -6.03 1.55 -6.87
C LEU A 16 -6.71 2.57 -7.79
N GLN A 17 -7.18 3.65 -7.20
CA GLN A 17 -7.77 4.75 -7.93
C GLN A 17 -7.34 6.08 -7.32
N ARG A 18 -7.21 7.11 -8.16
CA ARG A 18 -6.90 8.46 -7.72
C ARG A 18 -8.07 9.01 -6.91
N LYS A 19 -7.80 9.54 -5.71
CA LYS A 19 -8.83 10.03 -4.79
C LYS A 19 -9.35 11.42 -5.21
N CYS A 20 -8.47 12.28 -5.70
CA CYS A 20 -8.76 13.65 -6.07
C CYS A 20 -7.93 14.11 -7.26
N ASN A 21 -8.13 15.34 -7.73
CA ASN A 21 -7.26 15.90 -8.75
C ASN A 21 -5.81 16.00 -8.25
N ALA A 22 -4.87 15.90 -9.18
CA ALA A 22 -3.49 16.18 -8.89
C ALA A 22 -3.32 17.69 -8.68
N VAL A 23 -2.46 18.06 -7.76
CA VAL A 23 -1.98 19.44 -7.58
C VAL A 23 -0.68 19.54 -8.37
N VAL A 24 -0.58 20.57 -9.20
CA VAL A 24 0.63 20.88 -9.98
C VAL A 24 1.12 22.24 -9.49
N ILE A 25 2.40 22.29 -9.12
CA ILE A 25 3.10 23.52 -8.75
C ILE A 25 4.25 23.69 -9.75
N ASP A 26 4.33 24.87 -10.34
CA ASP A 26 5.37 25.23 -11.29
C ASP A 26 6.53 25.93 -10.56
N PHE A 27 7.74 25.42 -10.77
CA PHE A 27 9.00 25.97 -10.28
C PHE A 27 9.92 26.22 -11.47
N ASP A 28 9.56 27.17 -12.34
CA ASP A 28 10.27 27.64 -13.54
C ASP A 28 10.83 26.52 -14.45
N GLU A 29 11.86 25.81 -14.01
CA GLU A 29 12.50 24.68 -14.67
C GLU A 29 11.85 23.31 -14.34
N VAL A 30 11.02 23.22 -13.30
CA VAL A 30 10.47 21.94 -12.79
C VAL A 30 9.00 22.07 -12.39
N LEU A 31 8.19 21.12 -12.83
CA LEU A 31 6.83 20.90 -12.34
C LEU A 31 6.84 19.88 -11.20
N MET A 32 6.28 20.27 -10.05
CA MET A 32 5.95 19.35 -8.96
C MET A 32 4.50 18.91 -9.07
N ILE A 33 4.28 17.61 -9.25
CA ILE A 33 2.95 17.00 -9.31
C ILE A 33 2.74 16.17 -8.05
N SER A 34 1.69 16.49 -7.29
CA SER A 34 1.29 15.75 -6.08
C SER A 34 -0.12 15.19 -6.23
N THR A 35 -0.31 13.92 -5.93
CA THR A 35 -1.64 13.31 -5.92
C THR A 35 -1.78 12.21 -4.89
N GLN A 36 -3.02 11.92 -4.52
CA GLN A 36 -3.37 10.87 -3.58
C GLN A 36 -4.17 9.78 -4.29
N PHE A 37 -3.83 8.54 -4.00
CA PHE A 37 -4.56 7.36 -4.40
C PHE A 37 -5.16 6.66 -3.17
N THR A 38 -6.23 5.93 -3.42
CA THR A 38 -6.88 5.06 -2.45
C THR A 38 -7.18 3.73 -3.10
N PHE A 39 -7.27 2.68 -2.28
CA PHE A 39 -7.82 1.41 -2.71
C PHE A 39 -9.28 1.32 -2.27
N LYS A 40 -10.13 0.66 -3.05
CA LYS A 40 -11.53 0.41 -2.65
C LYS A 40 -11.60 -0.65 -1.54
N LYS A 41 -10.79 -1.70 -1.67
CA LYS A 41 -10.75 -2.83 -0.74
C LYS A 41 -9.43 -3.57 -0.88
N ILE A 42 -8.66 -3.65 0.21
CA ILE A 42 -7.46 -4.48 0.28
C ILE A 42 -7.68 -5.59 1.29
N HIS A 43 -7.36 -6.81 0.88
CA HIS A 43 -7.33 -7.98 1.76
C HIS A 43 -5.89 -8.46 1.89
N ALA A 44 -5.51 -8.80 3.11
CA ALA A 44 -4.24 -9.45 3.40
C ALA A 44 -4.51 -10.85 3.95
N SER A 45 -3.76 -11.82 3.44
CA SER A 45 -3.79 -13.20 3.93
C SER A 45 -2.38 -13.65 4.24
N TYR A 46 -2.18 -14.25 5.40
CA TYR A 46 -0.89 -14.79 5.84
C TYR A 46 -1.10 -16.18 6.44
N ASN A 47 -0.16 -17.07 6.19
CA ASN A 47 0.03 -18.23 7.04
C ASN A 47 0.83 -17.79 8.27
N GLY A 48 0.69 -18.52 9.38
CA GLY A 48 1.51 -18.26 10.54
C GLY A 48 1.65 -19.48 11.43
N ALA A 49 2.60 -19.40 12.35
CA ALA A 49 2.77 -20.36 13.43
C ALA A 49 2.78 -19.61 14.75
N LEU A 50 1.96 -20.05 15.70
CA LEU A 50 2.05 -19.54 17.07
C LEU A 50 3.36 -20.06 17.68
N LEU A 51 4.12 -19.18 18.33
CA LEU A 51 5.34 -19.55 19.04
C LEU A 51 4.95 -19.83 20.49
N LEU A 52 4.42 -21.04 20.70
CA LEU A 52 4.14 -21.60 22.03
C LEU A 52 5.14 -22.73 22.27
N ASN A 53 6.26 -22.42 22.95
CA ASN A 53 7.27 -23.38 23.38
C ASN A 53 7.60 -24.44 22.30
N ASP A 54 8.07 -23.97 21.12
CA ASP A 54 8.54 -24.77 19.97
C ASP A 54 7.52 -25.71 19.28
N LEU A 55 6.26 -25.75 19.72
CA LEU A 55 5.23 -26.69 19.21
C LEU A 55 3.88 -26.04 18.90
N GLY A 56 3.85 -24.72 18.67
CA GLY A 56 2.56 -24.04 18.45
C GLY A 56 1.93 -24.34 17.08
N PRO A 57 0.59 -24.28 16.98
CA PRO A 57 -0.14 -24.65 15.77
C PRO A 57 0.05 -23.66 14.63
N ASN A 58 -0.14 -24.15 13.41
CA ASN A 58 -0.28 -23.32 12.22
C ASN A 58 -1.64 -22.60 12.25
N VAL A 59 -1.63 -21.33 11.89
CA VAL A 59 -2.80 -20.44 11.84
C VAL A 59 -2.85 -19.72 10.49
N THR A 60 -4.04 -19.28 10.10
CA THR A 60 -4.22 -18.41 8.94
C THR A 60 -4.80 -17.08 9.40
N LEU A 61 -4.11 -15.99 9.09
CA LEU A 61 -4.58 -14.64 9.36
C LEU A 61 -5.20 -14.06 8.09
N ASN A 62 -6.50 -13.77 8.14
CA ASN A 62 -7.20 -13.03 7.09
C ASN A 62 -7.61 -11.66 7.62
N ALA A 63 -6.98 -10.60 7.09
CA ALA A 63 -7.21 -9.23 7.53
C ALA A 63 -7.84 -8.40 6.40
N ARG A 64 -8.93 -7.71 6.72
CA ARG A 64 -9.49 -6.67 5.86
C ARG A 64 -8.81 -5.36 6.22
N ILE A 65 -7.99 -4.85 5.32
CA ILE A 65 -7.33 -3.56 5.53
C ILE A 65 -8.37 -2.46 5.30
N GLY A 66 -8.46 -1.54 6.24
CA GLY A 66 -9.34 -0.37 6.17
C GLY A 66 -8.89 0.64 5.09
N ILE A 67 -9.25 1.90 5.30
CA ILE A 67 -8.91 2.98 4.35
C ILE A 67 -7.39 3.07 4.21
N SER A 68 -6.90 2.81 3.00
CA SER A 68 -5.48 2.83 2.65
C SER A 68 -5.21 3.99 1.71
N LYS A 69 -4.19 4.80 2.01
CA LYS A 69 -3.80 5.98 1.21
C LYS A 69 -2.38 5.80 0.68
N VAL A 70 -2.18 6.15 -0.59
CA VAL A 70 -0.86 6.23 -1.21
C VAL A 70 -0.68 7.64 -1.75
N SER A 71 0.42 8.28 -1.39
CA SER A 71 0.78 9.60 -1.91
C SER A 71 1.85 9.44 -2.99
N LEU A 72 1.66 10.10 -4.12
CA LEU A 72 2.64 10.18 -5.20
C LEU A 72 3.11 11.63 -5.34
N PHE A 73 4.42 11.80 -5.43
CA PHE A 73 5.08 13.06 -5.73
C PHE A 73 5.99 12.83 -6.94
N LEU A 74 5.81 13.62 -8.00
CA LEU A 74 6.64 13.61 -9.19
C LEU A 74 7.28 14.99 -9.35
N LEU A 75 8.55 15.01 -9.72
CA LEU A 75 9.25 16.20 -10.19
C LEU A 75 9.56 15.95 -11.66
N VAL A 76 9.06 16.81 -12.53
CA VAL A 76 9.16 16.68 -13.99
C VAL A 76 9.78 17.97 -14.53
N PRO A 77 10.82 17.92 -15.39
CA PRO A 77 11.33 19.12 -16.04
C PRO A 77 10.20 19.85 -16.80
N ALA A 78 10.14 21.17 -16.66
CA ALA A 78 9.14 22.00 -17.33
C ALA A 78 9.43 22.16 -18.84
N GLU A 79 10.70 22.03 -19.23
CA GLU A 79 11.13 22.05 -20.63
C GLU A 79 11.17 20.62 -21.20
N GLY A 80 10.39 20.38 -22.26
CA GLY A 80 10.53 19.21 -23.10
C GLY A 80 11.77 19.34 -24.00
N GLY A 81 12.46 18.23 -24.23
CA GLY A 81 13.28 18.09 -25.45
C GLY A 81 12.42 18.08 -26.71
#